data_AF-K2FBJ7-F1
#
_entry.id   AF-K2FBJ7-F1
#
_cell.length_a   1.000
_cell.length_b   1.000
_cell.length_c   1.000
_cell.angle_alpha   90.00
_cell.angle_beta   90.00
_cell.angle_gamma   90.00
#
_symmetry.space_group_name_H-M   'P 1'
#
loop_
_entity.id
_entity.type
_entity.pdbx_description
1 polymer ?
#
loop_
_entity_poly.entity_id
_entity_poly.type
_entity_poly.pdbx_seq_one_letter_code
_entity_poly.pdbx_strand_id
1 'polypeptide(L)'
;MKIIDKEIEKTKEIFKVLELSPIQAKEHEEKLKNVLLMDMVAEAFAEKGQSMEDANFTQDDVEDFMLDNYEEGEIEEILSRVSRDVIVEYFSKILKDVSEDKLEKVNELLTAKFE
;
A
#
# COMPACT_ATOMS: atom_id res chain seq x y z
N MET A 1 1.92 11.11 3.91
CA MET A 1 1.67 11.78 2.60
C MET A 1 0.21 11.69 2.14
N LYS A 2 -0.40 12.80 1.70
CA LYS A 2 -1.81 12.84 1.21
C LYS A 2 -2.12 11.86 0.07
N ILE A 3 -1.11 11.48 -0.69
CA ILE A 3 -1.23 10.65 -1.88
C ILE A 3 -1.47 9.17 -1.53
N ILE A 4 -0.76 8.68 -0.52
CA ILE A 4 -0.91 7.32 0.01
C ILE A 4 -2.23 7.19 0.75
N ASP A 5 -2.65 8.24 1.47
CA ASP A 5 -3.96 8.25 2.14
C ASP A 5 -5.09 7.99 1.14
N LYS A 6 -5.07 8.59 -0.05
CA LYS A 6 -6.06 8.33 -1.12
C LYS A 6 -6.03 6.88 -1.59
N GLU A 7 -4.85 6.28 -1.71
CA GLU A 7 -4.72 4.89 -2.12
C GLU A 7 -5.28 3.93 -1.07
N ILE A 8 -5.05 4.23 0.20
CA ILE A 8 -5.59 3.47 1.34
C ILE A 8 -7.12 3.62 1.42
N GLU A 9 -7.70 4.78 1.12
CA GLU A 9 -9.16 4.96 1.09
C GLU A 9 -9.86 3.95 0.16
N LYS A 10 -9.22 3.57 -0.96
CA LYS A 10 -9.75 2.56 -1.89
C LYS A 10 -9.96 1.20 -1.20
N THR A 11 -9.13 0.87 -0.21
CA THR A 11 -9.16 -0.40 0.52
C THR A 11 -10.25 -0.47 1.60
N LYS A 12 -10.83 0.66 2.02
CA LYS A 12 -11.84 0.69 3.09
C LYS A 12 -13.10 -0.12 2.77
N GLU A 13 -13.47 -0.19 1.49
CA GLU A 13 -14.60 -1.01 1.05
C GLU A 13 -14.34 -2.50 1.27
N ILE A 14 -13.10 -2.94 1.09
CA ILE A 14 -12.67 -4.31 1.33
C ILE A 14 -12.77 -4.64 2.83
N PHE A 15 -12.34 -3.73 3.71
CA PHE A 15 -12.48 -3.94 5.17
C PHE A 15 -13.93 -4.09 5.62
N LYS A 16 -14.87 -3.42 4.95
CA LYS A 16 -16.31 -3.59 5.21
C LYS A 16 -16.80 -4.98 4.81
N VAL A 17 -16.38 -5.49 3.65
CA VAL A 17 -16.70 -6.86 3.20
C VAL A 17 -16.14 -7.91 4.16
N LEU A 18 -14.94 -7.66 4.68
CA LEU A 18 -14.30 -8.51 5.67
C LEU A 18 -14.93 -8.40 7.07
N GLU A 19 -15.83 -7.43 7.27
CA GLU A 19 -16.48 -7.15 8.55
C GLU A 19 -15.48 -6.86 9.68
N LEU A 20 -14.37 -6.20 9.34
CA LEU A 20 -13.36 -5.83 10.32
C LEU A 20 -13.93 -4.78 11.29
N SER A 21 -13.60 -4.93 12.57
CA SER A 21 -13.89 -3.87 13.55
C SER A 21 -13.11 -2.60 13.20
N PRO A 22 -13.57 -1.41 13.64
CA PRO A 22 -12.85 -0.16 13.37
C PRO A 22 -11.38 -0.17 13.85
N ILE A 23 -11.10 -0.88 14.94
CA ILE A 23 -9.75 -1.04 15.48
C ILE A 23 -8.91 -1.88 14.51
N GLN A 24 -9.41 -3.05 14.09
CA GLN A 24 -8.71 -3.90 13.12
C GLN A 24 -8.51 -3.19 11.78
N ALA A 25 -9.54 -2.53 11.26
CA ALA A 25 -9.45 -1.77 10.01
C ALA A 25 -8.33 -0.72 10.10
N LYS A 26 -8.26 0.04 11.20
CA LYS A 26 -7.19 1.02 11.41
C LYS A 26 -5.80 0.38 11.48
N GLU A 27 -5.64 -0.74 12.17
CA GLU A 27 -4.37 -1.48 12.19
C GLU A 27 -3.95 -1.96 10.79
N HIS A 28 -4.91 -2.39 9.97
CA HIS A 28 -4.65 -2.80 8.59
C HIS A 28 -4.31 -1.59 7.69
N GLU A 29 -4.97 -0.44 7.88
CA GLU A 29 -4.63 0.81 7.19
C GLU A 29 -3.19 1.24 7.49
N GLU A 30 -2.79 1.26 8.77
CA GLU A 30 -1.42 1.62 9.16
C GLU A 30 -0.38 0.65 8.59
N LYS A 31 -0.66 -0.66 8.62
CA LYS A 31 0.22 -1.67 8.02
C LYS A 31 0.35 -1.49 6.51
N LEU A 32 -0.75 -1.27 5.80
CA LEU A 32 -0.72 -1.05 4.35
C LEU A 32 0.05 0.22 3.98
N LYS A 33 -0.12 1.32 4.74
CA LYS A 33 0.67 2.55 4.54
C LYS A 33 2.16 2.26 4.62
N ASN A 34 2.57 1.55 5.67
CA ASN A 34 3.98 1.25 5.88
C ASN A 34 4.54 0.36 4.76
N VAL A 35 3.81 -0.68 4.33
CA VAL A 35 4.28 -1.55 3.24
C VAL A 35 4.36 -0.77 1.93
N LEU A 36 3.36 0.06 1.60
CA LEU A 36 3.38 0.90 0.40
C LEU A 36 4.57 1.87 0.40
N LEU A 37 4.83 2.54 1.53
CA LEU A 37 5.96 3.46 1.67
C LEU A 37 7.30 2.75 1.44
N MET A 38 7.48 1.57 2.02
CA MET A 38 8.72 0.80 1.88
C MET A 38 8.95 0.35 0.44
N ASP A 39 7.91 -0.14 -0.25
CA ASP A 39 8.02 -0.59 -1.64
C ASP A 39 8.18 0.59 -2.61
N MET A 40 7.51 1.72 -2.38
CA MET A 40 7.72 2.96 -3.15
C MET A 40 9.17 3.41 -3.07
N VAL A 41 9.74 3.38 -1.87
CA VAL A 41 11.13 3.76 -1.67
C VAL A 41 12.08 2.75 -2.30
N ALA A 42 11.83 1.45 -2.16
CA ALA A 42 12.65 0.43 -2.82
C ALA A 42 12.70 0.65 -4.35
N GLU A 43 11.55 0.94 -4.97
CA GLU A 43 11.45 1.26 -6.40
C GLU A 43 12.21 2.56 -6.74
N ALA A 44 12.01 3.62 -5.96
CA ALA A 44 12.70 4.90 -6.12
C ALA A 44 14.23 4.77 -5.99
N PHE A 45 14.71 3.97 -5.05
CA PHE A 45 16.13 3.68 -4.86
C PHE A 45 16.69 2.90 -6.07
N ALA A 46 15.95 1.90 -6.56
CA ALA A 46 16.32 1.13 -7.75
C ALA A 46 16.44 2.02 -8.99
N GLU A 47 15.53 2.98 -9.20
CA GLU A 47 15.57 3.92 -10.32
C GLU A 47 16.81 4.83 -10.32
N LYS A 48 17.25 5.27 -9.13
CA LYS A 48 18.43 6.14 -8.98
C LYS A 48 19.75 5.37 -8.87
N GLY A 49 19.70 4.04 -8.90
CA GLY A 49 20.87 3.17 -8.75
C GLY A 49 21.51 3.26 -7.36
N GLN A 50 20.74 3.63 -6.34
CA GLN A 50 21.17 3.64 -4.95
C GLN A 50 20.62 2.38 -4.27
N SER A 51 21.46 1.63 -3.56
CA SER A 51 20.99 0.49 -2.76
C SER A 51 20.59 0.97 -1.37
N MET A 52 19.46 0.49 -0.87
CA MET A 52 19.12 0.54 0.57
C MET A 52 20.13 -0.34 1.33
N GLU A 53 21.34 0.16 1.57
CA GLU A 53 22.28 -0.48 2.48
C GLU A 53 21.86 -0.15 3.92
N ASP A 54 21.20 -1.10 4.58
CA ASP A 54 21.08 -1.24 6.04
C ASP A 54 20.68 0.01 6.86
N ALA A 55 19.94 0.95 6.28
CA ALA A 55 19.37 2.05 7.01
C ALA A 55 17.99 1.67 7.55
N ASN A 56 17.86 1.65 8.89
CA ASN A 56 16.57 1.62 9.57
C ASN A 56 15.85 2.95 9.32
N PHE A 57 15.24 3.11 8.15
CA PHE A 57 14.42 4.27 7.85
C PHE A 57 13.11 4.19 8.63
N THR A 58 12.74 5.28 9.28
CA THR A 58 11.38 5.46 9.80
C THR A 58 10.44 5.88 8.67
N GLN A 59 9.13 5.81 8.91
CA GLN A 59 8.14 6.30 7.95
C GLN A 59 8.39 7.77 7.57
N ASP A 60 8.73 8.61 8.55
CA ASP A 60 8.98 10.03 8.32
C ASP A 60 10.22 10.24 7.44
N ASP A 61 11.30 9.48 7.68
CA ASP A 61 12.52 9.56 6.86
C ASP A 61 12.27 9.17 5.40
N VAL A 62 11.39 8.19 5.18
CA VAL A 62 10.96 7.74 3.86
C VAL A 62 10.12 8.82 3.16
N GLU A 63 9.14 9.40 3.86
CA GLU A 63 8.31 10.46 3.29
C GLU A 63 9.15 11.69 2.93
N ASP A 64 10.07 12.09 3.80
CA ASP A 64 10.99 13.21 3.56
C ASP A 64 11.91 12.91 2.36
N PHE A 65 12.50 11.71 2.27
CA PHE A 65 13.31 11.31 1.12
C PHE A 65 12.54 11.43 -0.20
N MET A 66 11.30 10.94 -0.26
CA MET A 66 10.51 10.99 -1.47
C MET A 66 10.21 12.45 -1.88
N LEU A 67 9.79 13.28 -0.92
CA LEU A 67 9.46 14.69 -1.18
C LEU A 67 10.68 15.56 -1.53
N ASP A 68 11.87 15.22 -1.01
CA ASP A 68 13.11 15.94 -1.29
C ASP A 68 13.71 15.59 -2.67
N ASN A 69 13.42 14.40 -3.19
CA ASN A 69 14.07 13.86 -4.39
C ASN A 69 13.16 13.71 -5.61
N TYR A 70 11.85 13.77 -5.42
CA TYR A 70 10.86 13.54 -6.49
C TYR A 70 9.75 14.58 -6.45
N GLU A 71 9.25 14.95 -7.63
CA GLU A 71 8.05 15.77 -7.75
C GLU A 71 6.79 14.96 -7.41
N GLU A 72 5.71 15.64 -7.01
CA GLU A 72 4.43 14.98 -6.65
C GLU A 72 3.92 14.03 -7.75
N GLY A 73 4.09 14.40 -9.02
CA GLY A 73 3.72 13.54 -10.16
C GLY A 73 4.60 12.30 -10.33
N GLU A 74 5.90 12.38 -10.04
CA GLU A 74 6.81 11.22 -10.07
C GLU A 74 6.48 10.26 -8.92
N ILE A 75 6.16 10.81 -7.74
CA ILE A 75 5.67 10.04 -6.60
C ILE A 75 4.35 9.33 -6.93
N GLU A 76 3.41 9.98 -7.64
CA GLU A 76 2.17 9.34 -8.11
C GLU A 76 2.46 8.18 -9.05
N GLU A 77 3.42 8.35 -9.96
CA GLU A 77 3.80 7.32 -10.92
C GLU A 77 4.46 6.12 -10.23
N ILE A 78 5.36 6.36 -9.28
CA ILE A 78 5.98 5.30 -8.46
C ILE A 78 4.90 4.58 -7.65
N LEU A 79 4.03 5.33 -6.95
CA LEU A 79 2.92 4.76 -6.18
C LEU A 79 2.01 3.91 -7.07
N SER A 80 1.63 4.39 -8.25
CA SER A 80 0.76 3.65 -9.17
C SER A 80 1.39 2.34 -9.65
N ARG A 81 2.71 2.26 -9.75
CA ARG A 81 3.42 1.05 -10.17
C ARG A 81 3.47 0.01 -9.06
N VAL A 82 3.70 0.44 -7.82
CA VAL A 82 3.81 -0.48 -6.67
C VAL A 82 2.48 -0.78 -5.99
N SER A 83 1.48 0.11 -6.06
CA SER A 83 0.28 0.02 -5.21
C SER A 83 -0.51 -1.25 -5.47
N ARG A 84 -0.66 -1.62 -6.75
CA ARG A 84 -1.37 -2.84 -7.14
C ARG A 84 -0.73 -4.08 -6.51
N ASP A 85 0.56 -4.27 -6.73
CA ASP A 85 1.26 -5.48 -6.30
C ASP A 85 1.26 -5.59 -4.78
N VAL A 86 1.55 -4.48 -4.09
CA VAL A 86 1.50 -4.40 -2.61
C VAL A 86 0.11 -4.73 -2.08
N ILE A 87 -0.93 -4.11 -2.62
CA ILE A 87 -2.30 -4.25 -2.09
C ILE A 87 -2.83 -5.67 -2.36
N VAL A 88 -2.63 -6.20 -3.58
CA VAL A 88 -3.04 -7.56 -3.92
C VAL A 88 -2.28 -8.58 -3.08
N GLU A 89 -0.96 -8.43 -2.93
CA GLU A 89 -0.17 -9.34 -2.09
C GLU A 89 -0.59 -9.25 -0.61
N TYR A 90 -0.82 -8.05 -0.09
CA TYR A 90 -1.29 -7.84 1.28
C TYR A 90 -2.61 -8.57 1.53
N PHE A 91 -3.60 -8.37 0.66
CA PHE A 91 -4.89 -9.02 0.81
C PHE A 91 -4.80 -10.54 0.62
N SER A 92 -3.96 -11.04 -0.29
CA SER A 92 -3.73 -12.48 -0.45
C SER A 92 -3.23 -13.16 0.84
N LYS A 93 -2.49 -12.42 1.68
CA LYS A 93 -1.98 -12.93 2.96
C LYS A 93 -3.05 -12.98 4.04
N ILE A 94 -3.94 -11.98 4.10
CA ILE A 94 -4.98 -11.90 5.15
C ILE A 94 -6.27 -12.65 4.78
N LEU A 95 -6.49 -12.96 3.50
CA LEU A 95 -7.69 -13.68 3.03
C LEU A 95 -7.62 -15.20 3.19
N LYS A 96 -6.50 -15.76 3.67
CA LYS A 96 -6.24 -17.22 3.70
C LYS A 96 -7.30 -18.04 4.45
N ASP A 97 -7.92 -17.45 5.47
CA ASP A 97 -8.91 -18.12 6.33
C ASP A 97 -10.31 -17.49 6.22
N VAL A 98 -10.56 -16.75 5.14
CA VAL A 98 -11.82 -16.05 4.90
C VAL A 98 -12.79 -16.96 4.11
N SER A 99 -14.09 -16.86 4.39
CA SER A 99 -15.12 -17.60 3.67
C SER A 99 -15.10 -17.30 2.16
N GLU A 100 -15.40 -18.31 1.33
CA GLU A 100 -15.40 -18.22 -0.14
C GLU A 100 -16.23 -17.04 -0.67
N ASP A 101 -17.45 -16.83 -0.13
CA ASP A 101 -18.33 -15.69 -0.49
C ASP A 101 -17.71 -14.31 -0.25
N LYS A 102 -16.85 -14.18 0.76
CA LYS A 102 -16.13 -12.93 1.07
C LYS A 102 -14.90 -12.81 0.17
N LEU A 103 -14.20 -13.91 -0.07
CA LEU A 103 -13.03 -13.95 -0.94
C LEU A 103 -13.38 -13.53 -2.38
N GLU A 104 -14.49 -14.03 -2.93
CA GLU A 104 -14.97 -13.63 -4.26
C GLU A 104 -15.24 -12.12 -4.34
N LYS A 105 -15.99 -11.57 -3.38
CA LYS A 105 -16.28 -10.12 -3.32
C LYS A 105 -15.03 -9.26 -3.15
N VAL A 106 -14.07 -9.71 -2.35
CA VAL A 106 -12.81 -8.97 -2.20
C VAL A 106 -12.00 -9.00 -3.49
N ASN A 107 -11.96 -10.13 -4.20
CA ASN A 107 -11.27 -10.22 -5.49
C ASN A 107 -11.92 -9.30 -6.54
N GLU A 108 -13.25 -9.24 -6.60
CA GLU A 108 -13.97 -8.30 -7.49
C GLU A 108 -13.59 -6.84 -7.19
N LEU A 109 -13.52 -6.47 -5.90
CA LEU A 109 -13.13 -5.12 -5.49
C LEU A 109 -11.65 -4.81 -5.78
N LEU A 110 -10.76 -5.80 -5.63
CA LEU A 110 -9.35 -5.66 -5.95
C LEU A 110 -9.16 -5.41 -7.45
N THR A 111 -9.76 -6.25 -8.31
CA THR A 111 -9.75 -6.05 -9.76
C THR A 111 -10.36 -4.70 -10.13
N ALA A 112 -11.55 -4.35 -9.63
CA ALA A 112 -12.24 -3.12 -10.04
C ALA A 112 -11.52 -1.81 -9.63
N LYS A 113 -10.67 -1.84 -8.59
CA LYS A 113 -10.00 -0.64 -8.05
C LYS A 113 -8.53 -0.54 -8.41
N PHE A 114 -7.89 -1.65 -8.76
CA PHE A 114 -6.44 -1.74 -8.95
C PHE A 114 -6.00 -2.48 -10.24
N GLU A 115 -6.93 -2.96 -11.08
CA GLU A 115 -6.68 -3.49 -12.44
C GLU A 115 -7.44 -2.69 -13.51
#